data_AF-A0A4S4B459-F1
#
_entry.id   AF-A0A4S4B459-F1
#
_cell.length_a   1.000
_cell.length_b   1.000
_cell.length_c   1.000
_cell.angle_alpha   90.00
_cell.angle_beta   90.00
_cell.angle_gamma   90.00
#
_symmetry.space_group_name_H-M   'P 1'
#
loop_
_entity.id
_entity.type
_entity.pdbx_description
1 polymer ?
#
loop_
_entity_poly.entity_id
_entity_poly.type
_entity_poly.pdbx_seq_one_letter_code
_entity_poly.pdbx_strand_id
1 'polypeptide(L)'
;MLTSTEANRLLSLYEAMLGVARDNDWDRLAELQQQAADLRDQSQARAPLELTHADQEAVTATLQRILELDREIRTHAEPALESTRKLLSGSVLDRNVRNAYGKFGG
;
A
#
# COMPACT_ATOMS: atom_id res chain seq x y z
N MET A 1 -20.24 -11.26 1.40
CA MET A 1 -20.47 -10.16 2.35
C MET A 1 -19.28 -10.01 3.28
N LEU A 2 -18.87 -8.78 3.57
CA LEU A 2 -17.81 -8.48 4.54
C LEU A 2 -18.41 -8.57 5.95
N THR A 3 -18.03 -9.61 6.70
CA THR A 3 -18.42 -9.77 8.11
C THR A 3 -17.57 -8.88 9.02
N SER A 4 -18.05 -8.56 10.22
CA SER A 4 -17.30 -7.79 11.22
C SER A 4 -15.92 -8.40 11.54
N THR A 5 -15.79 -9.73 11.47
CA THR A 5 -14.51 -10.45 11.62
C THR A 5 -13.57 -10.24 10.44
N GLU A 6 -14.08 -10.27 9.20
CA GLU A 6 -13.27 -10.00 7.99
C GLU A 6 -12.85 -8.53 7.93
N ALA A 7 -13.71 -7.61 8.36
CA ALA A 7 -13.39 -6.18 8.47
C ALA A 7 -12.24 -5.93 9.47
N ASN A 8 -12.30 -6.55 10.67
CA ASN A 8 -11.20 -6.47 11.63
C ASN A 8 -9.90 -7.09 11.11
N ARG A 9 -9.99 -8.18 10.33
CA ARG A 9 -8.82 -8.81 9.73
C ARG A 9 -8.18 -7.92 8.66
N LEU A 10 -8.98 -7.21 7.86
CA LEU A 10 -8.47 -6.17 6.96
C LEU A 10 -7.81 -5.04 7.74
N LEU A 11 -8.42 -4.58 8.83
CA LEU A 11 -7.85 -3.52 9.66
C LEU A 11 -6.45 -3.89 10.15
N SER A 12 -6.26 -5.09 10.70
CA SER A 12 -4.94 -5.55 11.16
C SER A 12 -3.91 -5.66 10.01
N LEU A 13 -4.33 -6.02 8.79
CA LEU A 13 -3.46 -6.02 7.62
C LEU A 13 -3.01 -4.60 7.26
N TYR A 14 -3.91 -3.62 7.30
CA TYR A 14 -3.59 -2.22 7.04
C TYR A 14 -2.70 -1.59 8.13
N GLU A 15 -2.89 -1.95 9.40
CA GLU A 15 -1.98 -1.55 10.49
C GLU A 15 -0.58 -2.13 10.29
N ALA A 16 -0.48 -3.40 9.87
CA ALA A 16 0.80 -4.02 9.52
C ALA A 16 1.44 -3.31 8.31
N MET A 17 0.68 -2.98 7.26
CA MET A 17 1.18 -2.21 6.12
C MET A 17 1.76 -0.86 6.54
N LEU A 18 1.13 -0.15 7.46
CA LEU A 18 1.65 1.11 7.98
C LEU A 18 3.01 0.91 8.69
N GLY A 19 3.14 -0.14 9.48
CA GLY A 19 4.41 -0.49 10.14
C GLY A 19 5.52 -0.75 9.12
N VAL A 20 5.23 -1.55 8.09
CA VAL A 20 6.17 -1.91 7.03
C VAL A 20 6.51 -0.70 6.13
N ALA A 21 5.52 0.16 5.83
CA ALA A 21 5.73 1.40 5.07
C ALA A 21 6.65 2.38 5.82
N ARG A 22 6.58 2.43 7.15
CA ARG A 22 7.50 3.23 7.98
C ARG A 22 8.93 2.67 7.96
N ASP A 23 9.08 1.36 7.85
CA ASP A 23 10.40 0.70 7.75
C ASP A 23 10.98 0.75 6.32
N ASN A 24 10.23 1.25 5.34
CA ASN A 24 10.56 1.26 3.90
C ASN A 24 10.73 -0.13 3.28
N ASP A 25 10.11 -1.16 3.86
CA ASP A 25 10.15 -2.54 3.35
C ASP A 25 9.05 -2.76 2.29
N TRP A 26 9.32 -2.24 1.08
CA TRP A 26 8.33 -2.20 -0.01
C TRP A 26 7.92 -3.58 -0.54
N ASP A 27 8.79 -4.59 -0.42
CA ASP A 27 8.50 -5.95 -0.87
C ASP A 27 7.42 -6.57 0.01
N ARG A 28 7.62 -6.48 1.32
CA ARG A 28 6.67 -6.96 2.33
C ARG A 28 5.38 -6.15 2.34
N LEU A 29 5.43 -4.86 1.97
CA LEU A 29 4.23 -4.05 1.75
C LEU A 29 3.38 -4.61 0.61
N ALA A 30 4.00 -5.02 -0.50
CA ALA A 30 3.31 -5.61 -1.64
C ALA A 30 2.66 -6.97 -1.29
N GLU A 31 3.37 -7.82 -0.53
CA GLU A 31 2.82 -9.10 -0.05
C GLU A 31 1.57 -8.91 0.82
N LEU A 32 1.60 -7.94 1.74
CA LEU A 32 0.46 -7.61 2.57
C LEU A 32 -0.71 -7.08 1.73
N GLN A 33 -0.41 -6.27 0.71
CA GLN A 33 -1.43 -5.69 -0.16
C GLN A 33 -2.15 -6.77 -0.98
N GLN A 34 -1.40 -7.79 -1.44
CA GLN A 34 -1.98 -8.95 -2.10
C GLN A 34 -2.90 -9.74 -1.16
N GLN A 35 -2.47 -9.99 0.08
CA GLN A 35 -3.31 -10.68 1.08
C GLN A 35 -4.62 -9.93 1.37
N ALA A 36 -4.57 -8.59 1.41
CA ALA A 36 -5.76 -7.77 1.59
C ALA A 36 -6.68 -7.79 0.35
N ALA A 37 -6.11 -7.88 -0.87
CA ALA A 37 -6.88 -8.06 -2.10
C ALA A 37 -7.60 -9.42 -2.12
N ASP A 38 -6.87 -10.50 -1.83
CA ASP A 38 -7.42 -11.85 -1.82
C ASP A 38 -8.56 -11.99 -0.80
N LEU A 39 -8.41 -11.39 0.39
CA LEU A 39 -9.45 -11.42 1.42
C LEU A 39 -10.71 -10.64 0.98
N ARG A 40 -10.53 -9.50 0.28
CA ARG A 40 -11.66 -8.73 -0.27
C ARG A 40 -12.39 -9.52 -1.35
N ASP A 41 -11.67 -10.16 -2.26
CA ASP A 41 -12.27 -10.96 -3.34
C ASP A 41 -13.04 -12.15 -2.78
N GLN A 42 -12.47 -12.85 -1.79
CA GLN A 42 -13.16 -13.93 -1.07
C GLN A 42 -14.44 -13.44 -0.36
N SER A 43 -14.39 -12.25 0.24
CA SER A 43 -15.55 -11.67 0.90
C SER A 43 -16.64 -11.23 -0.09
N GLN A 44 -16.28 -10.75 -1.29
CA GLN A 44 -17.24 -10.41 -2.34
C GLN A 44 -17.89 -11.64 -2.96
N ALA A 45 -17.15 -12.74 -3.12
CA ALA A 45 -17.67 -13.99 -3.67
C ALA A 45 -18.74 -14.67 -2.79
N ARG A 46 -18.86 -14.28 -1.52
CA ARG A 46 -19.90 -14.79 -0.59
C ARG A 46 -21.23 -14.09 -0.81
N ALA A 47 -22.30 -14.89 -0.91
CA ALA A 47 -23.68 -14.43 -1.03
C ALA A 47 -24.04 -13.36 0.04
N PRO A 48 -24.90 -12.38 -0.31
CA PRO A 48 -25.31 -11.35 0.62
C PRO A 48 -26.17 -11.94 1.75
N LEU A 49 -25.62 -11.95 2.96
CA LEU A 49 -26.37 -12.10 4.21
C LEU A 49 -26.93 -10.74 4.62
N GLU A 50 -28.17 -10.71 5.09
CA GLU A 50 -28.74 -9.51 5.69
C GLU A 50 -27.97 -9.16 6.96
N LEU A 51 -27.13 -8.14 6.89
CA LEU A 51 -26.43 -7.59 8.04
C LEU A 51 -27.43 -6.82 8.92
N THR A 52 -27.35 -7.05 10.22
CA THR A 52 -28.08 -6.20 11.17
C THR A 52 -27.56 -4.76 11.09
N HIS A 53 -28.38 -3.78 11.46
CA HIS A 53 -27.98 -2.37 11.41
C HIS A 53 -26.72 -2.08 12.25
N ALA A 54 -26.56 -2.79 13.38
CA ALA A 54 -25.39 -2.71 14.24
C ALA A 54 -24.11 -3.26 13.56
N ASP A 55 -24.22 -4.35 12.80
CA ASP A 55 -23.10 -4.88 12.02
C ASP A 55 -22.70 -3.94 10.87
N GLN A 56 -23.67 -3.27 10.24
CA GLN A 56 -23.40 -2.29 9.19
C GLN A 56 -22.64 -1.07 9.73
N GLU A 57 -23.00 -0.57 10.91
CA GLU A 57 -22.28 0.53 11.56
C GLU A 57 -20.85 0.12 11.95
N ALA A 58 -20.67 -1.08 12.52
CA ALA A 58 -19.35 -1.59 12.90
C ALA A 58 -18.44 -1.78 11.68
N VAL A 59 -18.97 -2.34 10.59
CA VAL A 59 -18.24 -2.48 9.32
C VAL A 59 -17.89 -1.11 8.74
N THR A 60 -18.81 -0.15 8.76
CA THR A 60 -18.58 1.21 8.24
C THR A 60 -17.48 1.93 9.01
N ALA A 61 -17.50 1.88 10.34
CA ALA A 61 -16.46 2.47 11.19
C ALA A 61 -15.08 1.85 10.90
N THR A 62 -15.04 0.53 10.70
CA THR A 62 -13.80 -0.18 10.37
C THR A 62 -13.26 0.22 8.99
N LEU A 63 -14.12 0.36 7.99
CA LEU A 63 -13.74 0.80 6.65
C LEU A 63 -13.21 2.25 6.65
N GLN A 64 -13.83 3.15 7.43
CA GLN A 64 -13.33 4.51 7.60
C GLN A 64 -11.93 4.52 8.19
N ARG A 65 -11.66 3.67 9.18
CA ARG A 65 -10.32 3.53 9.77
C ARG A 65 -9.29 3.01 8.77
N ILE A 66 -9.68 2.03 7.95
CA ILE A 66 -8.83 1.52 6.86
C ILE A 66 -8.47 2.62 5.84
N LEU A 67 -9.43 3.47 5.47
CA LEU A 67 -9.17 4.59 4.54
C LEU A 67 -8.22 5.64 5.14
N GLU A 68 -8.30 5.87 6.45
CA GLU A 68 -7.37 6.75 7.16
C GLU A 68 -5.95 6.17 7.16
N LEU A 69 -5.82 4.87 7.45
CA LEU A 69 -4.54 4.15 7.38
C LEU A 69 -3.95 4.16 5.96
N ASP A 70 -4.77 3.96 4.93
CA ASP A 70 -4.32 4.03 3.52
C ASP A 70 -3.74 5.41 3.19
N ARG A 71 -4.39 6.48 3.66
CA ARG A 71 -3.90 7.85 3.49
C ARG A 71 -2.56 8.09 4.19
N GLU A 72 -2.40 7.53 5.38
CA GLU A 72 -1.14 7.60 6.12
C GLU A 72 -0.02 6.83 5.40
N ILE A 73 -0.30 5.61 4.92
CA ILE A 73 0.64 4.81 4.12
C ILE A 73 1.11 5.59 2.89
N ARG A 74 0.21 6.25 2.15
CA ARG A 74 0.59 7.08 0.99
C ARG A 74 1.47 8.27 1.37
N THR A 75 1.20 8.89 2.51
CA THR A 75 2.03 10.00 3.02
C THR A 75 3.48 9.57 3.26
N HIS A 76 3.72 8.29 3.59
CA HIS A 76 5.06 7.71 3.72
C HIS A 76 5.63 7.22 2.38
N ALA A 77 4.81 6.59 1.53
CA ALA A 77 5.26 6.00 0.27
C ALA A 77 5.57 7.04 -0.82
N GLU A 78 4.77 8.10 -0.95
CA GLU A 78 4.96 9.15 -1.96
C GLU A 78 6.34 9.84 -1.90
N PRO A 79 6.83 10.31 -0.74
CA PRO A 79 8.16 10.93 -0.66
C PRO A 79 9.31 9.92 -0.91
N ALA A 80 9.15 8.66 -0.51
CA ALA A 80 10.14 7.62 -0.77
C ALA A 80 10.24 7.27 -2.27
N LEU A 81 9.09 7.18 -2.95
CA LEU A 81 9.01 6.99 -4.41
C LEU A 81 9.61 8.18 -5.16
N GLU A 82 9.30 9.41 -4.74
CA GLU A 82 9.85 10.62 -5.36
C GLU A 82 11.37 10.74 -5.16
N SER A 83 11.87 10.40 -3.97
CA SER A 83 13.30 10.37 -3.69
C SER A 83 14.02 9.30 -4.52
N THR A 84 13.43 8.11 -4.66
CA THR A 84 13.95 7.03 -5.50
C THR A 84 13.97 7.42 -6.97
N ARG A 85 12.90 8.08 -7.45
CA ARG A 85 12.81 8.61 -8.82
C ARG A 85 13.89 9.65 -9.11
N LYS A 86 14.14 10.58 -8.17
CA LYS A 86 15.24 11.56 -8.27
C LYS A 86 16.61 10.90 -8.31
N LEU A 87 16.87 9.91 -7.46
CA LEU A 87 18.14 9.16 -7.46
C LEU A 87 18.38 8.42 -8.77
N LEU A 88 17.36 7.73 -9.30
CA LEU A 88 17.45 7.03 -10.59
C LEU A 88 17.68 8.02 -11.74
N SER A 89 16.96 9.14 -11.75
CA SER A 89 17.09 10.18 -12.78
C SER A 89 18.47 10.85 -12.75
N GLY A 90 18.99 11.15 -11.56
CA GLY A 90 20.34 11.68 -11.37
C GLY A 90 21.43 10.69 -11.79
N SER A 91 21.26 9.41 -11.48
CA SER A 91 22.20 8.35 -11.85
C SER A 91 22.25 8.10 -13.36
N VAL A 92 21.12 8.23 -14.06
CA VAL A 92 21.05 8.14 -15.53
C VAL A 92 21.70 9.36 -16.17
N LEU A 93 21.44 10.56 -15.65
CA LEU A 93 22.04 11.79 -16.14
C LEU A 93 23.57 11.78 -15.98
N ASP A 94 24.07 11.36 -14.80
CA ASP A 94 25.51 11.24 -14.53
C ASP A 94 26.20 10.23 -15.45
N ARG A 95 25.55 9.08 -15.71
CA ARG A 95 26.05 8.07 -16.66
C ARG A 95 26.09 8.60 -18.09
N ASN A 96 25.09 9.37 -18.50
CA ASN A 96 25.04 10.00 -19.81
C ASN A 96 26.12 11.08 -19.98
N VAL A 97 26.37 11.90 -18.96
CA VAL A 97 27.45 12.91 -18.97
C VAL A 97 28.82 12.22 -19.03
N ARG A 98 29.05 11.17 -18.22
CA ARG A 98 30.29 10.38 -18.29
C ARG A 98 30.52 9.74 -19.65
N ASN A 99 29.47 9.20 -20.28
CA ASN A 99 29.57 8.64 -21.63
C ASN A 99 29.83 9.72 -22.69
N ALA A 100 29.16 10.87 -22.59
CA ALA A 100 29.32 11.97 -23.53
C ALA A 100 30.72 12.59 -23.47
N TYR A 101 31.25 12.86 -22.27
CA TYR A 101 32.58 13.49 -22.11
C TYR A 101 33.74 12.49 -22.07
N GLY A 102 33.53 11.25 -21.63
CA GLY A 102 34.55 10.19 -21.66
C GLY A 102 34.91 9.72 -23.07
N LYS A 103 34.02 9.93 -24.06
CA LYS A 103 34.26 9.56 -25.46
C LYS A 103 35.11 10.57 -26.24
N PHE A 104 35.37 11.76 -25.70
CA PHE A 104 36.21 12.79 -26.33
C PHE A 104 37.59 12.95 -25.64
N GLY A 105 37.94 12.07 -24.69
CA GLY A 105 39.18 12.15 -23.91
C GLY A 105 40.11 10.93 -24.04
N GLY A 106 39.99 10.12 -25.09
CA GLY A 106 40.84 8.96 -25.36
C GLY A 106 41.53 9.03 -26.72
#